data_AF-A0A7K2P0P9-F1
#
_entry.id   AF-A0A7K2P0P9-F1
#
_cell.length_a   1.000
_cell.length_b   1.000
_cell.length_c   1.000
_cell.angle_alpha   90.00
_cell.angle_beta   90.00
_cell.angle_gamma   90.00
#
_symmetry.space_group_name_H-M   'P 1'
#
loop_
_entity.id
_entity.type
_entity.pdbx_description
1 polymer ?
#
loop_
_entity_poly.entity_id
_entity_poly.type
_entity_poly.pdbx_seq_one_letter_code
_entity_poly.pdbx_strand_id
1 'polypeptide(L)'
;TVTELTWHGESVPAGGILLLDVYGQNHDEELWGDPYDFRPERFLDRPPAPDELVPQGGGDPAAGHRCPGERVTVGLLESLAVRLARLDCTVPEQDLRIPLRRIPTRPRSGFVVTGVRAP
;
A
#
# COMPACT_ATOMS: atom_id res chain seq x y z
N THR A 1 2.73 5.81 -29.82
CA THR A 1 4.10 5.30 -30.01
C THR A 1 4.91 5.73 -28.81
N VAL A 2 5.75 4.86 -28.22
CA VAL A 2 6.65 5.27 -27.13
C VAL A 2 7.80 6.07 -27.73
N THR A 3 8.04 7.26 -27.19
CA THR A 3 9.06 8.21 -27.66
C THR A 3 10.10 8.45 -26.59
N GLU A 4 11.26 8.96 -26.99
CA GLU A 4 12.26 9.48 -26.05
C GLU A 4 11.65 10.60 -25.20
N LEU A 5 12.07 10.68 -23.94
CA LEU A 5 11.70 11.77 -23.03
C LEU A 5 12.92 12.22 -22.23
N THR A 6 12.94 13.50 -21.87
CA THR A 6 13.90 14.06 -20.91
C THR A 6 13.17 14.39 -19.61
N TRP A 7 13.67 13.87 -18.49
CA TRP A 7 13.07 14.05 -17.17
C TRP A 7 14.16 14.44 -16.16
N HIS A 8 13.98 15.58 -15.47
CA HIS A 8 14.99 16.17 -14.57
C HIS A 8 16.41 16.24 -15.16
N GLY A 9 16.53 16.44 -16.47
CA GLY A 9 17.82 16.51 -17.17
C GLY A 9 18.35 15.16 -17.66
N GLU A 10 17.72 14.04 -17.29
CA GLU A 10 18.09 12.69 -17.73
C GLU A 10 17.30 12.28 -18.97
N SER A 11 17.96 11.69 -19.97
CA SER A 11 17.29 11.15 -21.16
C SER A 11 16.89 9.70 -20.95
N VAL A 12 15.63 9.39 -21.22
CA VAL A 12 15.11 8.02 -21.28
C VAL A 12 14.82 7.70 -22.75
N PRO A 13 15.54 6.74 -23.35
CA PRO A 13 15.40 6.45 -24.78
C PRO A 13 14.01 5.86 -25.08
N ALA A 14 13.57 6.01 -26.34
CA ALA A 14 12.37 5.32 -26.81
C ALA A 14 12.50 3.80 -26.60
N GLY A 15 11.50 3.20 -25.94
CA GLY A 15 11.53 1.78 -25.58
C GLY A 15 12.33 1.46 -24.31
N GLY A 16 12.85 2.47 -23.60
CA GLY A 16 13.46 2.30 -22.28
C GLY A 16 12.46 1.79 -21.24
N ILE A 17 12.99 1.18 -20.18
CA ILE A 17 12.18 0.69 -19.05
C ILE A 17 12.05 1.81 -18.02
N LEU A 18 10.81 2.11 -17.64
CA LEU A 18 10.48 2.96 -16.50
C LEU A 18 9.93 2.08 -15.37
N LEU A 19 10.45 2.28 -14.16
CA LEU A 19 9.96 1.63 -12.97
C LEU A 19 9.46 2.70 -12.00
N LEU A 20 8.16 2.71 -11.73
CA LEU A 20 7.57 3.53 -10.68
C LEU A 20 7.81 2.85 -9.33
N ASP A 21 8.55 3.52 -8.44
CA ASP A 21 8.72 3.05 -7.07
C ASP A 21 7.45 3.29 -6.24
N VAL A 22 6.51 2.36 -6.35
CA VAL A 22 5.26 2.39 -5.59
C VAL A 22 5.51 2.33 -4.08
N TYR A 23 6.50 1.55 -3.62
CA TYR A 23 6.77 1.46 -2.19
C TYR A 23 7.34 2.78 -1.66
N GLY A 24 8.31 3.35 -2.38
CA GLY A 24 8.89 4.66 -2.11
C GLY A 24 7.88 5.79 -2.10
N GLN A 25 7.01 5.91 -3.12
CA GLN A 25 5.96 6.94 -3.18
C GLN A 25 5.04 6.92 -1.95
N ASN A 26 4.67 5.73 -1.49
CA ASN A 26 3.81 5.56 -0.31
C ASN A 26 4.59 5.69 1.03
N HIS A 27 5.92 5.87 0.98
CA HIS A 27 6.79 6.09 2.14
C HIS A 27 7.69 7.33 1.99
N ASP A 28 7.31 8.28 1.11
CA ASP A 28 8.03 9.53 0.92
C ASP A 28 7.83 10.46 2.14
N GLU A 29 8.92 10.89 2.77
CA GLU A 29 8.87 11.78 3.95
C GLU A 29 8.32 13.18 3.62
N GLU A 30 8.51 13.69 2.40
CA GLU A 30 7.97 14.99 1.97
C GLU A 30 6.45 14.95 1.81
N LEU A 31 5.91 13.80 1.40
CA LEU A 31 4.47 13.59 1.26
C LEU A 31 3.80 13.22 2.59
N TRP A 32 4.47 12.41 3.42
CA TRP A 32 3.84 11.71 4.54
C TRP A 32 4.38 12.09 5.93
N GLY A 33 5.48 12.84 6.02
CA GLY A 33 6.16 13.24 7.25
C GLY A 33 6.89 12.08 7.93
N ASP A 34 6.15 11.25 8.66
CA ASP A 34 6.57 10.03 9.36
C ASP A 34 6.01 8.79 8.60
N PRO A 35 6.56 8.44 7.42
CA PRO A 35 6.01 7.42 6.53
C PRO A 35 6.02 6.00 7.11
N TYR A 36 6.91 5.72 8.07
CA TYR A 36 7.05 4.39 8.68
C TYR A 36 6.19 4.23 9.95
N ASP A 37 5.50 5.28 10.38
CA ASP A 37 4.57 5.22 11.52
C ASP A 37 3.16 4.86 11.03
N PHE A 38 2.61 3.77 11.58
CA PHE A 38 1.21 3.43 11.35
C PHE A 38 0.30 4.42 12.10
N ARG A 39 -0.06 5.51 11.42
CA ARG A 39 -0.89 6.61 11.94
C ARG A 39 -2.11 6.85 11.05
N PRO A 40 -3.22 6.10 11.23
CA PRO A 40 -4.43 6.22 10.39
C PRO A 40 -5.06 7.61 10.39
N GLU A 41 -4.86 8.38 11.46
CA GLU A 41 -5.41 9.72 11.65
C GLU A 41 -4.96 10.69 10.55
N ARG A 42 -3.83 10.42 9.88
CA ARG A 42 -3.33 11.23 8.74
C ARG A 42 -4.33 11.37 7.59
N PHE A 43 -5.29 10.46 7.48
CA PHE A 43 -6.33 10.47 6.46
C PHE A 43 -7.61 11.20 6.89
N LEU A 44 -7.70 11.68 8.14
CA LEU A 44 -8.85 12.42 8.66
C LEU A 44 -8.78 13.92 8.32
N ASP A 45 -7.57 14.47 8.18
CA ASP A 45 -7.37 15.90 7.89
C ASP A 45 -7.80 16.24 6.46
N ARG A 46 -7.38 15.41 5.49
CA ARG A 46 -7.78 15.50 4.09
C ARG A 46 -7.65 14.14 3.40
N PRO A 47 -8.40 13.89 2.31
CA PRO A 47 -8.08 12.79 1.42
C PRO A 47 -6.70 13.02 0.76
N PRO A 48 -5.98 11.95 0.40
CA PRO A 48 -4.79 12.04 -0.44
C PRO A 48 -5.12 12.73 -1.76
N ALA A 49 -4.23 13.58 -2.23
CA ALA A 49 -4.31 14.18 -3.54
C ALA A 49 -4.06 13.12 -4.62
N PRO A 50 -4.40 13.40 -5.90
CA PRO A 50 -4.06 12.50 -7.00
C PRO A 50 -2.59 12.09 -6.95
N ASP A 51 -2.35 10.78 -7.08
CA ASP A 51 -1.03 10.16 -7.15
C ASP A 51 -0.14 10.27 -5.89
N GLU A 52 -0.65 10.78 -4.76
CA GLU A 52 0.04 10.68 -3.46
C GLU A 52 -0.02 9.24 -2.92
N LEU A 53 -1.22 8.64 -2.87
CA LEU A 53 -1.44 7.28 -2.38
C LEU A 53 -1.67 6.32 -3.56
N VAL A 54 -0.64 5.54 -3.94
CA VAL A 54 -0.66 4.67 -5.12
C VAL A 54 -0.33 3.19 -4.86
N PRO A 55 -0.72 2.58 -3.72
CA PRO A 55 -0.40 1.16 -3.46
C PRO A 55 -1.03 0.21 -4.48
N GLN A 56 -1.98 0.71 -5.29
CA GLN A 56 -2.64 -0.01 -6.37
C GLN A 56 -2.52 0.68 -7.74
N GLY A 57 -1.48 1.51 -7.91
CA GLY A 57 -1.23 2.31 -9.11
C GLY A 57 -1.83 3.72 -9.04
N GLY A 58 -1.25 4.64 -9.80
CA GLY A 58 -1.73 6.02 -9.96
C GLY A 58 -2.48 6.24 -11.28
N GLY A 59 -2.96 7.47 -11.47
CA GLY A 59 -3.67 7.93 -12.66
C GLY A 59 -5.17 7.60 -12.66
N ASP A 60 -5.78 7.83 -13.83
CA ASP A 60 -7.20 7.56 -14.07
C ASP A 60 -7.41 6.07 -14.44
N PRO A 61 -8.28 5.33 -13.71
CA PRO A 61 -8.57 3.93 -14.03
C PRO A 61 -9.28 3.72 -15.38
N ALA A 62 -9.93 4.73 -15.96
CA ALA A 62 -10.57 4.64 -17.27
C ALA A 62 -9.59 4.85 -18.43
N ALA A 63 -8.48 5.56 -18.19
CA ALA A 63 -7.51 5.94 -19.22
C ALA A 63 -6.13 5.27 -19.05
N GLY A 64 -5.90 4.57 -17.95
CA GLY A 64 -4.62 3.95 -17.61
C GLY A 64 -4.73 2.55 -17.01
N HIS A 65 -3.69 2.16 -16.28
CA HIS A 65 -3.55 0.82 -15.69
C HIS A 65 -3.75 0.80 -14.17
N ARG A 66 -4.37 1.85 -13.59
CA ARG A 66 -4.75 1.85 -12.17
C ARG A 66 -5.66 0.67 -11.88
N CYS A 67 -5.43 0.01 -10.74
CA CYS A 67 -6.14 -1.21 -10.37
C CYS A 67 -7.65 -0.99 -10.36
N PRO A 68 -8.44 -1.75 -11.16
CA PRO A 68 -9.90 -1.65 -11.13
C PRO A 68 -10.48 -2.20 -9.81
N GLY A 69 -9.71 -2.97 -9.05
CA GLY A 69 -10.08 -3.57 -7.77
C GLY A 69 -9.92 -2.65 -6.56
N GLU A 70 -9.39 -1.42 -6.71
CA GLU A 70 -9.08 -0.53 -5.58
C GLU A 70 -10.26 -0.32 -4.63
N ARG A 71 -11.42 0.01 -5.20
CA ARG A 71 -12.65 0.19 -4.41
C ARG A 71 -13.13 -1.09 -3.73
N VAL A 72 -12.91 -2.25 -4.35
CA VAL A 72 -13.24 -3.56 -3.75
C VAL A 72 -12.31 -3.84 -2.59
N THR A 73 -11.00 -3.62 -2.74
CA THR A 73 -10.03 -3.81 -1.65
C THR A 73 -10.34 -2.90 -0.46
N VAL A 74 -10.59 -1.62 -0.68
CA VAL A 74 -10.92 -0.67 0.40
C VAL A 74 -12.21 -1.09 1.11
N GLY A 75 -13.28 -1.41 0.38
CA GLY A 75 -14.54 -1.84 0.98
C GLY A 75 -14.44 -3.15 1.77
N LEU A 76 -13.61 -4.10 1.31
CA LEU A 76 -13.31 -5.33 2.06
C LEU A 76 -12.53 -5.03 3.34
N LEU A 77 -11.51 -4.18 3.29
CA LEU A 77 -10.72 -3.78 4.46
C LEU A 77 -11.58 -3.04 5.49
N GLU A 78 -12.40 -2.09 5.06
CA GLU A 78 -13.33 -1.35 5.91
C GLU A 78 -14.28 -2.32 6.65
N SER A 79 -14.87 -3.26 5.91
CA SER A 79 -15.81 -4.24 6.47
C SER A 79 -15.14 -5.23 7.43
N LEU A 80 -13.94 -5.70 7.09
CA LEU A 80 -13.22 -6.71 7.89
C LEU A 80 -12.53 -6.10 9.10
N ALA A 81 -11.99 -4.89 9.01
CA ALA A 81 -11.27 -4.24 10.11
C ALA A 81 -12.16 -4.11 11.36
N VAL A 82 -13.41 -3.69 11.20
CA VAL A 82 -14.38 -3.58 12.31
C VAL A 82 -14.69 -4.94 12.93
N ARG A 83 -14.79 -6.00 12.12
CA ARG A 83 -15.03 -7.37 12.61
C ARG A 83 -13.82 -7.93 13.35
N LEU A 84 -12.62 -7.75 12.79
CA LEU A 84 -11.37 -8.21 13.39
C LEU A 84 -11.07 -7.49 14.70
N ALA A 85 -11.36 -6.17 14.77
CA ALA A 85 -11.18 -5.38 16.00
C ALA A 85 -12.08 -5.84 17.16
N ARG A 86 -13.16 -6.56 16.87
CA ARG A 86 -14.10 -7.12 17.86
C ARG A 86 -13.91 -8.61 18.10
N LEU A 87 -12.99 -9.25 17.38
CA LEU A 87 -12.76 -10.68 17.49
C LEU A 87 -12.07 -11.01 18.81
N ASP A 88 -12.67 -11.89 19.60
CA ASP A 88 -12.00 -12.44 20.78
C ASP A 88 -11.05 -13.55 20.32
N CYS A 89 -9.75 -13.31 20.49
CA CYS A 89 -8.71 -14.26 20.12
C CYS A 89 -7.44 -14.02 20.94
N THR A 90 -6.61 -15.07 21.02
CA THR A 90 -5.29 -15.01 21.63
C THR A 90 -4.24 -14.93 20.53
N VAL A 91 -3.30 -14.00 20.67
CA VAL A 91 -2.09 -13.92 19.84
C VAL A 91 -0.93 -14.52 20.64
N PRO A 92 -0.52 -15.78 20.40
CA PRO A 92 0.62 -16.37 21.09
C PRO A 92 1.93 -15.68 20.69
N GLU A 93 2.99 -15.89 21.49
CA GLU A 93 4.34 -15.47 21.15
C GLU A 93 4.76 -16.09 19.80
N GLN A 94 5.25 -15.23 18.89
CA GLN A 94 5.60 -15.61 17.53
C GLN A 94 6.50 -14.55 16.88
N ASP A 95 7.16 -14.91 15.77
CA ASP A 95 7.97 -13.99 14.99
C ASP A 95 7.11 -13.12 14.05
N LEU A 96 6.75 -11.92 14.53
CA LEU A 96 5.93 -10.95 13.80
C LEU A 96 6.72 -10.03 12.86
N ARG A 97 8.04 -10.19 12.74
CA ARG A 97 8.85 -9.32 11.86
C ARG A 97 8.43 -9.47 10.40
N ILE A 98 8.37 -8.36 9.68
CA ILE A 98 8.01 -8.30 8.25
C ILE A 98 9.29 -8.12 7.43
N PRO A 99 9.75 -9.12 6.66
CA PRO A 99 10.97 -8.98 5.86
C PRO A 99 10.68 -8.22 4.56
N LEU A 100 11.31 -7.05 4.36
CA LEU A 100 11.18 -6.28 3.12
C LEU A 100 11.94 -6.90 1.92
N ARG A 101 12.86 -7.83 2.18
CA ARG A 101 13.61 -8.56 1.14
C ARG A 101 12.83 -9.70 0.46
N ARG A 102 11.54 -9.87 0.79
CA ARG A 102 10.68 -10.94 0.24
C ARG A 102 9.43 -10.31 -0.37
N ILE A 103 9.14 -10.63 -1.63
CA ILE A 103 7.97 -10.14 -2.35
C ILE A 103 7.11 -11.33 -2.82
N PRO A 104 5.81 -11.40 -2.48
CA PRO A 104 5.10 -10.52 -1.55
C PRO A 104 5.58 -10.74 -0.10
N THR A 105 5.51 -9.70 0.73
CA THR A 105 5.88 -9.81 2.15
C THR A 105 4.70 -10.25 3.02
N ARG A 106 5.00 -10.80 4.21
CA ARG A 106 4.05 -11.12 5.29
C ARG A 106 4.84 -11.25 6.60
N PRO A 107 4.20 -11.13 7.79
CA PRO A 107 4.85 -11.52 9.05
C PRO A 107 5.45 -12.92 8.93
N ARG A 108 6.64 -13.15 9.47
CA ARG A 108 7.35 -14.43 9.32
C ARG A 108 6.51 -15.64 9.76
N SER A 109 5.75 -15.50 10.85
CA SER A 109 4.82 -16.52 11.35
C SER A 109 3.50 -16.60 10.57
N GLY A 110 3.15 -15.58 9.79
CA GLY A 110 1.84 -15.46 9.14
C GLY A 110 0.72 -14.95 10.03
N PHE A 111 1.03 -14.37 11.20
CA PHE A 111 0.06 -13.87 12.19
C PHE A 111 -0.90 -14.96 12.69
N VAL A 112 -0.37 -15.88 13.50
CA VAL A 112 -1.12 -16.98 14.10
C VAL A 112 -2.02 -16.45 15.20
N VAL A 113 -3.28 -16.88 15.21
CA VAL A 113 -4.26 -16.62 16.27
C VAL A 113 -4.84 -17.94 16.78
N THR A 114 -5.18 -18.01 18.06
CA THR A 114 -5.80 -19.17 18.70
C THR A 114 -7.01 -18.76 19.53
N GLY A 115 -7.81 -19.73 19.97
CA GLY A 115 -8.95 -19.46 20.87
C GLY A 115 -10.03 -18.56 20.27
N VAL A 116 -10.15 -18.52 18.94
CA VAL A 116 -11.05 -17.61 18.22
C VAL A 116 -12.52 -17.83 18.64
N ARG A 117 -13.17 -16.76 19.05
CA ARG A 117 -14.61 -16.72 19.35
C ARG A 117 -15.24 -15.56 18.58
N ALA A 118 -16.38 -15.85 17.94
CA ALA A 118 -17.14 -14.79 17.28
C ALA A 118 -17.68 -13.81 18.34
N PRO A 119 -17.68 -12.50 18.05
CA PRO A 119 -18.35 -11.51 18.89
C PRO A 119 -19.86 -11.75 18.99
#